data_AF-A0A7S1T4P0-F1
#
_entry.id   AF-A0A7S1T4P0-F1
#
_cell.length_a   1.000
_cell.length_b   1.000
_cell.length_c   1.000
_cell.angle_alpha   90.00
_cell.angle_beta   90.00
_cell.angle_gamma   90.00
#
_symmetry.space_group_name_H-M   'P 1'
#
loop_
_entity.id
_entity.type
_entity.pdbx_description
1 polymer ?
#
loop_
_entity_poly.entity_id
_entity_poly.type
_entity_poly.pdbx_seq_one_letter_code
_entity_poly.pdbx_strand_id
1 'polypeptide(L)'
;VAPEGMERLEAALRANQRWEEEACSKVEGAEAAGRRLTSAEVHAIVEAGMAIPVASQRLEELYMWITGMEDWEADLVDFLAKKGSRSTKLDGLLTSLHRSAGAFASLLRCAAPGLKLEPANTQASARYALATFQGAAEACLCLQDVPDGDRRSHSKGGSAQWIGCDFCLGWYHIKCLGMNPQKAASLRTKYSCHICAALRPGCSDTEPVIGPEAMGRVSSTARPALSVLRDSLSLAQKLPVESKYEAELGSAVLTLELATASSDLLVDRHLRAMSSDVNLAGSHTDALPEAQLRLLLRAAIGCEADCTALAERLVLGMRLLRWRAKVDAILQRGEEPATINVDSLSRLIRDGAALGLTAADCKPLKELSRRLETVRDWMALARRALASRPPHEEALRTLLAAGRHVRCAAKVD
;
A
#
# COMPACT_ATOMS: atom_id res chain seq x y z
N VAL A 1 -32.09 25.57 -61.01
CA VAL A 1 -32.25 25.62 -59.53
C VAL A 1 -33.30 26.66 -59.24
N ALA A 2 -34.38 26.32 -58.53
CA ALA A 2 -35.42 27.29 -58.20
C ALA A 2 -34.82 28.40 -57.31
N PRO A 3 -35.22 29.68 -57.46
CA PRO A 3 -34.69 30.80 -56.68
C PRO A 3 -34.77 30.57 -55.15
N GLU A 4 -35.82 29.90 -54.68
CA GLU A 4 -35.98 29.49 -53.27
C GLU A 4 -34.86 28.55 -52.77
N GLY A 5 -34.25 27.74 -53.64
CA GLY A 5 -33.14 26.86 -53.28
C GLY A 5 -31.83 27.62 -53.03
N MET A 6 -31.58 28.67 -53.80
CA MET A 6 -30.42 29.56 -53.64
C MET A 6 -30.52 30.38 -52.36
N GLU A 7 -31.68 30.97 -52.07
CA GLU A 7 -31.90 31.75 -50.85
C GLU A 7 -31.72 30.90 -49.57
N ARG A 8 -32.23 29.67 -49.59
CA ARG A 8 -32.04 28.71 -48.48
C ARG A 8 -30.58 28.32 -48.28
N LEU A 9 -29.83 28.13 -49.37
CA LEU A 9 -28.40 27.83 -49.31
C LEU A 9 -27.61 29.01 -48.75
N GLU A 10 -27.87 30.23 -49.23
CA GLU A 10 -27.21 31.44 -48.71
C GLU A 10 -27.50 31.66 -47.22
N ALA A 11 -28.75 31.45 -46.79
CA ALA A 11 -29.12 31.56 -45.39
C ALA A 11 -28.37 30.54 -44.52
N ALA A 12 -28.25 29.29 -44.99
CA ALA A 12 -27.50 28.24 -44.30
C ALA A 12 -25.99 28.56 -44.22
N LEU A 13 -25.39 29.08 -45.30
CA LEU A 13 -23.99 29.49 -45.31
C LEU A 13 -23.71 30.65 -44.34
N ARG A 14 -24.59 31.67 -44.31
CA ARG A 14 -24.47 32.78 -43.34
C ARG A 14 -24.63 32.31 -41.90
N ALA A 15 -25.53 31.36 -41.65
CA ALA A 15 -25.69 30.75 -40.33
C ALA A 15 -24.42 29.99 -39.92
N ASN A 16 -23.85 29.18 -40.83
CA ASN A 16 -22.59 28.47 -40.60
C ASN A 16 -21.44 29.43 -40.27
N GLN A 17 -21.27 30.49 -41.07
CA GLN A 17 -20.21 31.47 -40.85
C GLN A 17 -20.33 32.15 -39.48
N ARG A 18 -21.54 32.57 -39.08
CA ARG A 18 -21.76 33.18 -37.75
C ARG A 18 -21.44 32.22 -36.62
N TRP A 19 -21.81 30.95 -36.78
CA TRP A 19 -21.50 29.92 -35.79
C TRP A 19 -19.99 29.66 -35.72
N GLU A 20 -19.28 29.60 -36.85
CA GLU A 20 -17.81 29.44 -36.88
C GLU A 20 -17.11 30.62 -36.19
N GLU A 21 -17.54 31.85 -36.46
CA GLU A 21 -17.04 33.06 -35.81
C GLU A 21 -17.27 33.02 -34.28
N GLU A 22 -18.46 32.59 -33.83
CA GLU A 22 -18.76 32.44 -32.41
C GLU A 22 -17.93 31.32 -31.76
N ALA A 23 -17.79 30.18 -32.43
CA ALA A 23 -16.99 29.05 -31.96
C ALA A 23 -15.52 29.44 -31.82
N CYS A 24 -14.94 30.10 -32.82
CA CYS A 24 -13.57 30.61 -32.78
C CYS A 24 -13.39 31.63 -31.65
N SER A 25 -14.32 32.58 -31.51
CA SER A 25 -14.27 33.57 -30.44
C SER A 25 -14.28 32.94 -29.04
N LYS A 26 -15.05 31.86 -28.83
CA LYS A 26 -15.05 31.11 -27.56
C LYS A 26 -13.72 30.39 -27.30
N VAL A 27 -13.15 29.75 -28.32
CA VAL A 27 -11.85 29.06 -28.22
C VAL A 27 -10.74 30.07 -27.91
N GLU A 28 -10.62 31.11 -28.73
CA GLU A 28 -9.62 32.17 -28.57
C GLU A 28 -9.79 32.91 -27.23
N GLY A 29 -11.03 33.13 -26.79
CA GLY A 29 -11.33 33.72 -25.49
C GLY A 29 -10.87 32.86 -24.32
N ALA A 30 -11.00 31.53 -24.42
CA ALA A 30 -10.48 30.60 -23.41
C ALA A 30 -8.94 30.58 -23.40
N GLU A 31 -8.32 30.51 -24.59
CA GLU A 31 -6.86 30.55 -24.74
C GLU A 31 -6.26 31.86 -24.22
N ALA A 32 -6.87 33.00 -24.53
CA ALA A 32 -6.44 34.31 -24.03
C ALA A 32 -6.55 34.43 -22.51
N ALA A 33 -7.51 33.73 -21.90
CA ALA A 33 -7.64 33.61 -20.45
C ALA A 33 -6.70 32.55 -19.84
N GLY A 34 -5.89 31.86 -20.65
CA GLY A 34 -4.95 30.84 -20.19
C GLY A 34 -5.64 29.56 -19.68
N ARG A 35 -6.87 29.29 -20.12
CA ARG A 35 -7.63 28.09 -19.75
C ARG A 35 -8.04 27.27 -20.98
N ARG A 36 -8.40 26.01 -20.75
CA ARG A 36 -9.07 25.20 -21.77
C ARG A 36 -10.58 25.39 -21.71
N LEU A 37 -11.27 25.06 -22.80
CA LEU A 37 -12.73 24.92 -22.76
C LEU A 37 -13.08 23.68 -21.95
N THR A 38 -14.12 23.77 -21.15
CA THR A 38 -14.68 22.62 -20.45
C THR A 38 -15.45 21.73 -21.42
N SER A 39 -15.54 20.43 -21.13
CA SER A 39 -16.37 19.49 -21.92
C SER A 39 -17.80 20.02 -22.16
N ALA A 40 -18.43 20.62 -21.15
CA ALA A 40 -19.77 21.19 -21.28
C ALA A 40 -19.85 22.38 -22.26
N GLU A 41 -18.82 23.25 -22.27
CA GLU A 41 -18.75 24.36 -23.22
C GLU A 41 -18.60 23.86 -24.66
N VAL A 42 -17.74 22.86 -24.89
CA VAL A 42 -17.53 22.30 -26.23
C VAL A 42 -18.76 21.56 -26.74
N HIS A 43 -19.42 20.75 -25.90
CA HIS A 43 -20.69 20.11 -26.26
C HIS A 43 -21.75 21.14 -26.68
N ALA A 44 -21.87 22.26 -25.97
CA ALA A 44 -22.83 23.30 -26.33
C ALA A 44 -22.52 23.96 -27.69
N ILE A 45 -21.22 24.15 -28.02
CA ILE A 45 -20.81 24.68 -29.32
C ILE A 45 -21.12 23.67 -30.44
N VAL A 46 -20.81 22.39 -30.23
CA VAL A 46 -21.08 21.32 -31.20
C VAL A 46 -22.57 21.12 -31.41
N GLU A 47 -23.39 21.10 -30.36
CA GLU A 47 -24.84 20.98 -30.47
C GLU A 47 -25.44 22.12 -31.30
N ALA A 48 -24.98 23.35 -31.10
CA ALA A 48 -25.38 24.50 -31.91
C ALA A 48 -24.96 24.35 -33.39
N GLY A 49 -23.76 23.81 -33.65
CA GLY A 49 -23.25 23.59 -35.01
C GLY A 49 -23.97 22.48 -35.76
N MET A 50 -24.34 21.40 -35.07
CA MET A 50 -25.09 20.27 -35.62
C MET A 50 -26.49 20.65 -36.14
N ALA A 51 -27.06 21.76 -35.66
CA ALA A 51 -28.33 22.29 -36.15
C ALA A 51 -28.22 22.95 -37.55
N ILE A 52 -27.00 23.20 -38.03
CA ILE A 52 -26.73 23.89 -39.29
C ILE A 52 -26.51 22.85 -40.40
N PRO A 53 -27.24 22.91 -41.53
CA PRO A 53 -27.19 21.89 -42.57
C PRO A 53 -26.01 22.05 -43.54
N VAL A 54 -24.84 22.47 -43.04
CA VAL A 54 -23.63 22.75 -43.81
C VAL A 54 -22.46 22.03 -43.13
N ALA A 55 -21.63 21.34 -43.90
CA ALA A 55 -20.42 20.73 -43.37
C ALA A 55 -19.41 21.82 -42.98
N SER A 56 -18.84 21.72 -41.79
CA SER A 56 -17.80 22.62 -41.30
C SER A 56 -16.60 21.82 -40.79
N GLN A 57 -15.40 22.20 -41.23
CA GLN A 57 -14.15 21.65 -40.72
C GLN A 57 -13.99 21.95 -39.22
N ARG A 58 -14.44 23.13 -38.77
CA ARG A 58 -14.37 23.51 -37.36
C ARG A 58 -15.25 22.62 -36.49
N LEU A 59 -16.43 22.23 -37.02
CA LEU A 59 -17.32 21.31 -36.32
C LEU A 59 -16.69 19.92 -36.18
N GLU A 60 -16.02 19.45 -37.23
CA GLU A 60 -15.26 18.19 -37.20
C GLU A 60 -14.09 18.23 -36.20
N GLU A 61 -13.33 19.33 -36.16
CA GLU A 61 -12.27 19.54 -35.16
C GLU A 61 -12.81 19.48 -33.72
N LEU A 62 -13.88 20.21 -33.42
CA LEU A 62 -14.50 20.22 -32.09
C LEU A 62 -15.10 18.85 -31.73
N TYR A 63 -15.60 18.11 -32.71
CA TYR A 63 -16.06 16.74 -32.50
C TYR A 63 -14.91 15.81 -32.11
N MET A 64 -13.78 15.91 -32.81
CA MET A 64 -12.56 15.15 -32.47
C MET A 64 -12.04 15.47 -31.07
N TRP A 65 -12.21 16.72 -30.61
CA TRP A 65 -11.86 17.12 -29.25
C TRP A 65 -12.73 16.43 -28.20
N ILE A 66 -14.05 16.35 -28.45
CA ILE A 66 -14.99 15.61 -27.59
C ILE A 66 -14.61 14.13 -27.58
N THR A 67 -14.46 13.51 -28.75
CA THR A 67 -14.15 12.08 -28.86
C THR A 67 -12.85 11.73 -28.15
N GLY A 68 -11.77 12.52 -28.33
CA GLY A 68 -10.51 12.28 -27.64
C GLY A 68 -10.61 12.40 -26.10
N MET A 69 -11.52 13.23 -25.60
CA MET A 69 -11.81 13.34 -24.17
C MET A 69 -12.67 12.16 -23.67
N GLU A 70 -13.69 11.74 -24.43
CA GLU A 70 -14.51 10.56 -24.11
C GLU A 70 -13.68 9.27 -24.12
N ASP A 71 -12.76 9.13 -25.07
CA ASP A 71 -11.80 8.03 -25.15
C ASP A 71 -10.89 8.01 -23.92
N TRP A 72 -10.39 9.16 -23.50
CA TRP A 72 -9.60 9.27 -22.26
C TRP A 72 -10.41 8.90 -21.01
N GLU A 73 -11.67 9.33 -20.91
CA GLU A 73 -12.55 8.96 -19.80
C GLU A 73 -12.83 7.45 -19.78
N ALA A 74 -13.02 6.84 -20.96
CA ALA A 74 -13.20 5.40 -21.11
C ALA A 74 -11.94 4.62 -20.69
N ASP A 75 -10.76 5.04 -21.13
CA ASP A 75 -9.48 4.45 -20.73
C ASP A 75 -9.28 4.53 -19.22
N LEU A 76 -9.63 5.68 -18.60
CA LEU A 76 -9.54 5.85 -17.15
C LEU A 76 -10.52 4.94 -16.40
N VAL A 77 -11.72 4.75 -16.93
CA VAL A 77 -12.66 3.74 -16.40
C VAL A 77 -12.04 2.36 -16.49
N ASP A 78 -11.43 1.98 -17.60
CA ASP A 78 -10.80 0.67 -17.75
C ASP A 78 -9.64 0.44 -16.76
N PHE A 79 -8.84 1.48 -16.48
CA PHE A 79 -7.79 1.42 -15.45
C PHE A 79 -8.34 1.29 -14.02
N LEU A 80 -9.51 1.88 -13.75
CA LEU A 80 -10.10 1.91 -12.41
C LEU A 80 -11.22 0.87 -12.22
N ALA A 81 -11.65 0.20 -13.28
CA ALA A 81 -12.87 -0.58 -13.31
C ALA A 81 -12.88 -1.64 -12.21
N LYS A 82 -14.07 -1.85 -11.64
CA LYS A 82 -14.28 -2.91 -10.66
C LYS A 82 -14.36 -4.26 -11.35
N LYS A 83 -13.76 -5.28 -10.73
CA LYS A 83 -13.95 -6.67 -11.19
C LYS A 83 -15.45 -7.00 -11.21
N GLY A 84 -15.98 -7.30 -12.40
CA GLY A 84 -17.35 -7.80 -12.58
C GLY A 84 -18.47 -6.75 -12.62
N SER A 85 -18.17 -5.45 -12.68
CA SER A 85 -19.18 -4.39 -12.83
C SER A 85 -18.81 -3.43 -13.97
N ARG A 86 -19.52 -3.54 -15.09
CA ARG A 86 -19.37 -2.64 -16.25
C ARG A 86 -20.12 -1.31 -16.11
N SER A 87 -20.90 -1.09 -15.04
CA SER A 87 -21.79 0.07 -14.91
C SER A 87 -21.34 1.11 -13.88
N THR A 88 -20.09 1.05 -13.42
CA THR A 88 -19.61 1.95 -12.37
C THR A 88 -19.20 3.27 -13.00
N LYS A 89 -19.92 4.36 -12.68
CA LYS A 89 -19.56 5.71 -13.14
C LYS A 89 -18.17 6.10 -12.62
N LEU A 90 -17.39 6.79 -13.45
CA LEU A 90 -16.04 7.26 -13.14
C LEU A 90 -16.00 8.07 -11.83
N ASP A 91 -17.00 8.91 -11.56
CA ASP A 91 -17.17 9.65 -10.29
C ASP A 91 -17.03 8.74 -9.06
N GLY A 92 -17.69 7.57 -9.11
CA GLY A 92 -17.69 6.61 -8.00
C GLY A 92 -16.34 5.91 -7.82
N LEU A 93 -15.59 5.72 -8.91
CA LEU A 93 -14.25 5.13 -8.90
C LEU A 93 -13.23 6.12 -8.32
N LEU A 94 -13.25 7.37 -8.81
CA LEU A 94 -12.37 8.44 -8.31
C LEU A 94 -12.67 8.79 -6.86
N THR A 95 -13.94 8.84 -6.45
CA THR A 95 -14.33 9.00 -5.03
C THR A 95 -13.74 7.89 -4.15
N SER A 96 -13.75 6.64 -4.63
CA SER A 96 -13.18 5.50 -3.90
C SER A 96 -11.66 5.62 -3.78
N LEU A 97 -10.99 5.95 -4.89
CA LEU A 97 -9.54 6.15 -4.94
C LEU A 97 -9.13 7.26 -3.98
N HIS A 98 -9.76 8.43 -4.07
CA HIS A 98 -9.47 9.59 -3.23
C HIS A 98 -9.69 9.28 -1.75
N ARG A 99 -10.79 8.60 -1.40
CA ARG A 99 -11.05 8.18 -0.02
C ARG A 99 -9.95 7.26 0.51
N SER A 100 -9.53 6.27 -0.28
CA SER A 100 -8.49 5.32 0.13
C SER A 100 -7.13 6.01 0.28
N ALA A 101 -6.77 6.90 -0.66
CA ALA A 101 -5.54 7.69 -0.62
C ALA A 101 -5.50 8.66 0.57
N GLY A 102 -6.59 9.39 0.81
CA GLY A 102 -6.70 10.33 1.93
C GLY A 102 -6.67 9.64 3.30
N ALA A 103 -7.29 8.48 3.42
CA ALA A 103 -7.19 7.67 4.63
C ALA A 103 -5.75 7.20 4.88
N PHE A 104 -5.08 6.73 3.83
CA PHE A 104 -3.68 6.31 3.91
C PHE A 104 -2.74 7.47 4.30
N ALA A 105 -2.86 8.63 3.65
CA ALA A 105 -2.10 9.84 4.00
C ALA A 105 -2.35 10.31 5.44
N SER A 106 -3.58 10.19 5.94
CA SER A 106 -3.92 10.55 7.31
C SER A 106 -3.24 9.66 8.34
N LEU A 107 -3.20 8.35 8.08
CA LEU A 107 -2.51 7.40 8.95
C LEU A 107 -1.01 7.65 9.03
N LEU A 108 -0.38 8.08 7.93
CA LEU A 108 1.03 8.45 7.91
C LEU A 108 1.34 9.67 8.79
N ARG A 109 0.48 10.69 8.77
CA ARG A 109 0.60 11.86 9.66
C ARG A 109 0.57 11.46 11.14
N CYS A 110 -0.26 10.48 11.50
CA CYS A 110 -0.33 9.97 12.86
C CYS A 110 0.90 9.15 13.25
N ALA A 111 1.40 8.31 12.35
CA ALA A 111 2.58 7.48 12.59
C ALA A 111 3.85 8.33 12.74
N ALA A 112 3.90 9.50 12.09
CA ALA A 112 5.04 10.38 12.12
C ALA A 112 4.64 11.86 12.18
N PRO A 113 4.29 12.39 13.37
CA PRO A 113 3.82 13.77 13.53
C PRO A 113 4.88 14.83 13.15
N GLY A 114 6.16 14.44 13.01
CA GLY A 114 7.24 15.30 12.53
C GLY A 114 7.41 15.35 11.01
N LEU A 115 6.72 14.50 10.24
CA LEU A 115 6.68 14.61 8.79
C LEU A 115 5.69 15.72 8.41
N LYS A 116 6.21 16.80 7.83
CA LYS A 116 5.38 17.87 7.23
C LYS A 116 4.69 17.33 5.97
N LEU A 117 3.58 16.63 6.17
CA LEU A 117 2.68 16.22 5.09
C LEU A 117 1.64 17.31 4.92
N GLU A 118 1.95 18.35 4.14
CA GLU A 118 0.94 19.33 3.72
C GLU A 118 -0.04 18.63 2.76
N PRO A 119 -1.32 18.46 3.09
CA PRO A 119 -2.31 17.94 2.16
C PRO A 119 -3.05 19.08 1.46
N ALA A 120 -3.46 18.86 0.22
CA ALA A 120 -4.61 19.54 -0.35
C ALA A 120 -5.85 19.25 0.52
N ASN A 121 -6.27 20.27 1.26
CA ASN A 121 -7.56 20.49 1.93
C ASN A 121 -8.51 19.28 2.14
N THR A 122 -8.22 18.41 3.11
CA THR A 122 -9.20 17.41 3.64
C THR A 122 -9.07 17.24 5.17
N GLN A 123 -9.18 18.35 5.91
CA GLN A 123 -9.10 18.34 7.38
C GLN A 123 -10.32 17.67 8.08
N ALA A 124 -11.48 17.61 7.42
CA ALA A 124 -12.71 17.09 8.02
C ALA A 124 -12.72 15.56 8.20
N SER A 125 -12.23 14.80 7.21
CA SER A 125 -12.12 13.33 7.30
C SER A 125 -11.04 12.86 8.28
N ALA A 126 -9.99 13.68 8.46
CA ALA A 126 -8.87 13.38 9.36
C ALA A 126 -9.26 13.43 10.85
N ARG A 127 -10.12 14.38 11.25
CA ARG A 127 -10.57 14.50 12.66
C ARG A 127 -11.45 13.33 13.09
N TYR A 128 -12.28 12.80 12.19
CA TYR A 128 -13.10 11.62 12.46
C TYR A 128 -12.25 10.34 12.53
N ALA A 129 -11.32 10.14 11.57
CA ALA A 129 -10.44 8.98 11.56
C ALA A 129 -9.48 8.93 12.78
N LEU A 130 -9.04 10.07 13.31
CA LEU A 130 -8.17 10.13 14.50
C LEU A 130 -8.91 9.93 15.83
N ALA A 131 -10.11 10.50 15.98
CA ALA A 131 -10.85 10.45 17.25
C ALA A 131 -11.29 9.03 17.62
N THR A 132 -11.53 8.18 16.62
CA THR A 132 -11.93 6.77 16.82
C THR A 132 -10.73 5.82 16.97
N PHE A 133 -9.51 6.24 16.60
CA PHE A 133 -8.38 5.32 16.44
C PHE A 133 -7.57 5.03 17.71
N GLN A 134 -7.73 5.82 18.77
CA GLN A 134 -6.99 5.63 20.02
C GLN A 134 -7.32 4.31 20.75
N GLY A 135 -8.25 3.48 20.23
CA GLY A 135 -8.56 2.13 20.71
C GLY A 135 -8.61 1.01 19.65
N ALA A 136 -8.25 1.25 18.38
CA ALA A 136 -8.67 0.38 17.27
C ALA A 136 -7.78 -0.85 16.99
N ALA A 137 -7.89 -1.88 17.83
CA ALA A 137 -7.61 -3.25 17.40
C ALA A 137 -8.67 -3.80 16.41
N GLU A 138 -9.77 -3.06 16.20
CA GLU A 138 -11.06 -3.60 15.73
C GLU A 138 -11.47 -3.19 14.30
N ALA A 139 -10.71 -2.34 13.60
CA ALA A 139 -11.12 -1.79 12.29
C ALA A 139 -10.80 -2.68 11.08
N CYS A 140 -11.71 -2.67 10.10
CA CYS A 140 -11.59 -3.36 8.80
C CYS A 140 -10.57 -2.68 7.85
N LEU A 141 -10.19 -3.33 6.73
CA LEU A 141 -9.33 -2.76 5.68
C LEU A 141 -9.89 -1.49 5.04
N CYS A 142 -11.22 -1.33 5.02
CA CYS A 142 -11.88 -0.10 4.57
C CYS A 142 -11.89 1.00 5.65
N LEU A 143 -11.26 0.76 6.82
CA LEU A 143 -11.16 1.68 7.96
C LEU A 143 -12.53 2.14 8.50
N GLN A 144 -13.58 1.36 8.25
CA GLN A 144 -14.88 1.54 8.88
C GLN A 144 -14.93 0.80 10.21
N ASP A 145 -15.53 1.45 11.20
CA ASP A 145 -15.73 0.89 12.53
C ASP A 145 -16.77 -0.25 12.51
N VAL A 146 -16.62 -1.16 13.47
CA VAL A 146 -17.69 -2.11 13.80
C VAL A 146 -18.80 -1.31 14.48
N PRO A 147 -20.05 -1.31 13.98
CA PRO A 147 -21.11 -0.56 14.64
C PRO A 147 -21.30 -1.03 16.08
N ASP A 148 -21.32 -0.08 17.02
CA ASP A 148 -21.67 -0.29 18.43
C ASP A 148 -23.10 -0.82 18.52
N GLY A 149 -23.25 -2.13 18.65
CA GLY A 149 -24.57 -2.74 18.79
C GLY A 149 -24.69 -4.08 18.08
N ASP A 150 -24.43 -5.13 18.85
CA ASP A 150 -24.79 -6.52 18.57
C ASP A 150 -24.04 -7.13 17.37
N ARG A 151 -23.14 -8.08 17.68
CA ARG A 151 -22.39 -8.91 16.70
C ARG A 151 -23.32 -9.79 15.82
N ARG A 152 -24.64 -9.58 15.88
CA ARG A 152 -25.71 -10.25 15.13
C ARG A 152 -26.82 -9.29 14.66
N SER A 153 -26.68 -7.96 14.74
CA SER A 153 -27.73 -7.07 14.25
C SER A 153 -27.74 -7.00 12.72
N HIS A 154 -28.70 -7.72 12.14
CA HIS A 154 -29.14 -7.54 10.77
C HIS A 154 -29.79 -6.15 10.61
N SER A 155 -28.99 -5.11 10.37
CA SER A 155 -29.56 -3.88 9.79
C SER A 155 -30.00 -4.20 8.36
N LYS A 156 -31.29 -3.96 8.09
CA LYS A 156 -31.96 -4.17 6.80
C LYS A 156 -31.27 -3.35 5.71
N GLY A 157 -30.28 -3.94 5.06
CA GLY A 157 -29.44 -3.32 4.03
C GLY A 157 -28.31 -4.21 3.52
N GLY A 158 -28.53 -5.52 3.39
CA GLY A 158 -27.85 -6.43 2.47
C GLY A 158 -26.32 -6.63 2.47
N SER A 159 -25.49 -5.97 3.29
CA SER A 159 -24.02 -6.01 3.05
C SER A 159 -23.06 -5.96 4.25
N ALA A 160 -23.54 -5.94 5.50
CA ALA A 160 -22.66 -5.83 6.68
C ALA A 160 -22.48 -7.17 7.40
N GLN A 161 -22.02 -8.20 6.70
CA GLN A 161 -21.54 -9.40 7.38
C GLN A 161 -20.05 -9.27 7.69
N TRP A 162 -19.71 -9.57 8.94
CA TRP A 162 -18.37 -9.42 9.49
C TRP A 162 -17.77 -10.78 9.87
N ILE A 163 -16.44 -10.87 9.82
CA ILE A 163 -15.67 -12.02 10.29
C ILE A 163 -14.48 -11.55 11.12
N GLY A 164 -14.25 -12.19 12.25
CA GLY A 164 -13.14 -11.89 13.17
C GLY A 164 -11.94 -12.79 12.92
N CYS A 165 -10.74 -12.22 12.83
CA CYS A 165 -9.50 -12.97 12.69
C CYS A 165 -9.06 -13.54 14.05
N ASP A 166 -8.82 -14.85 14.13
CA ASP A 166 -8.45 -15.52 15.40
C ASP A 166 -7.04 -15.15 15.91
N PHE A 167 -6.24 -14.46 15.10
CA PHE A 167 -4.84 -14.15 15.42
C PHE A 167 -4.66 -12.71 15.89
N CYS A 168 -5.26 -11.74 15.20
CA CYS A 168 -5.17 -10.33 15.59
C CYS A 168 -6.44 -9.81 16.27
N LEU A 169 -7.49 -10.63 16.38
CA LEU A 169 -8.79 -10.28 16.95
C LEU A 169 -9.52 -9.13 16.22
N GLY A 170 -8.97 -8.67 15.08
CA GLY A 170 -9.58 -7.63 14.25
C GLY A 170 -10.79 -8.15 13.49
N TRP A 171 -11.75 -7.26 13.27
CA TRP A 171 -12.98 -7.54 12.55
C TRP A 171 -12.92 -6.99 11.13
N TYR A 172 -13.41 -7.78 10.18
CA TYR A 172 -13.36 -7.45 8.77
C TYR A 172 -14.72 -7.68 8.13
N HIS A 173 -15.12 -6.75 7.27
CA HIS A 173 -16.21 -6.98 6.34
C HIS A 173 -15.84 -8.15 5.42
N ILE A 174 -16.75 -9.12 5.27
CA ILE A 174 -16.57 -10.27 4.37
C ILE A 174 -16.25 -9.81 2.94
N LYS A 175 -16.93 -8.74 2.47
CA LYS A 175 -16.68 -8.13 1.16
C LYS A 175 -15.27 -7.55 1.01
N CYS A 176 -14.73 -6.93 2.07
CA CYS A 176 -13.38 -6.34 2.04
C CYS A 176 -12.27 -7.40 2.07
N LEU A 177 -12.63 -8.68 2.21
CA LEU A 177 -11.71 -9.81 2.10
C LEU A 177 -11.85 -10.55 0.76
N GLY A 178 -12.73 -10.08 -0.13
CA GLY A 178 -13.09 -10.78 -1.36
C GLY A 178 -13.72 -12.14 -1.11
N MET A 179 -14.37 -12.29 0.04
CA MET A 179 -15.10 -13.49 0.38
C MET A 179 -16.58 -13.28 0.13
N ASN A 180 -17.29 -14.36 -0.14
CA ASN A 180 -18.74 -14.36 -0.12
C ASN A 180 -19.24 -14.90 1.23
N PRO A 181 -20.51 -14.63 1.59
CA PRO A 181 -21.13 -15.09 2.84
C PRO A 181 -21.00 -16.61 3.08
N GLN A 182 -21.16 -17.40 2.03
CA GLN A 182 -21.17 -18.86 2.08
C GLN A 182 -19.78 -19.41 2.42
N LYS A 183 -18.73 -18.86 1.80
CA LYS A 183 -17.33 -19.19 2.07
C LYS A 183 -16.97 -18.81 3.50
N ALA A 184 -17.39 -17.64 3.98
CA ALA A 184 -17.18 -17.25 5.38
C ALA A 184 -17.88 -18.20 6.35
N ALA A 185 -19.13 -18.60 6.08
CA ALA A 185 -19.87 -19.56 6.90
C ALA A 185 -19.24 -20.97 6.90
N SER A 186 -18.50 -21.33 5.85
CA SER A 186 -17.75 -22.59 5.76
C SER A 186 -16.46 -22.61 6.61
N LEU A 187 -15.95 -21.45 7.02
CA LEU A 187 -14.79 -21.32 7.92
C LEU A 187 -15.23 -21.58 9.37
N ARG A 188 -15.60 -22.84 9.67
CA ARG A 188 -16.23 -23.23 10.94
C ARG A 188 -15.29 -23.26 12.15
N THR A 189 -13.98 -23.17 11.97
CA THR A 189 -13.02 -23.42 13.07
C THR A 189 -11.99 -22.33 13.30
N LYS A 190 -11.28 -21.84 12.26
CA LYS A 190 -10.31 -20.74 12.38
C LYS A 190 -10.20 -19.92 11.09
N TYR A 191 -10.26 -18.59 11.20
CA TYR A 191 -9.99 -17.62 10.14
C TYR A 191 -8.70 -16.81 10.43
N SER A 192 -7.87 -16.66 9.40
CA SER A 192 -6.68 -15.82 9.43
C SER A 192 -6.78 -14.75 8.36
N CYS A 193 -6.69 -13.47 8.75
CA CYS A 193 -6.71 -12.36 7.79
C CYS A 193 -5.43 -12.31 6.95
N HIS A 194 -5.47 -11.60 5.83
CA HIS A 194 -4.33 -11.46 4.90
C HIS A 194 -3.04 -11.00 5.60
N ILE A 195 -3.16 -10.11 6.59
CA ILE A 195 -2.01 -9.63 7.37
C ILE A 195 -1.46 -10.72 8.29
N CYS A 196 -2.32 -11.45 9.00
CA CYS A 196 -1.88 -12.52 9.89
C CYS A 196 -1.35 -13.74 9.12
N ALA A 197 -1.92 -14.02 7.94
CA ALA A 197 -1.39 -15.00 7.01
C ALA A 197 0.01 -14.57 6.54
N ALA A 198 0.18 -13.30 6.17
CA ALA A 198 1.45 -12.72 5.75
C ALA A 198 2.57 -12.79 6.82
N LEU A 199 2.17 -12.65 8.08
CA LEU A 199 3.08 -12.62 9.23
C LEU A 199 3.27 -13.98 9.91
N ARG A 200 2.75 -15.07 9.32
CA ARG A 200 2.86 -16.41 9.91
C ARG A 200 4.32 -16.90 9.88
N PRO A 201 4.84 -17.50 10.97
CA PRO A 201 6.16 -18.14 10.97
C PRO A 201 6.22 -19.26 9.92
N GLY A 202 7.27 -19.28 9.08
CA GLY A 202 7.51 -20.33 8.09
C GLY A 202 6.93 -20.10 6.69
N CYS A 203 6.33 -18.93 6.39
CA CYS A 203 6.09 -18.54 5.00
C CYS A 203 7.44 -18.40 4.27
N SER A 204 7.62 -19.13 3.16
CA SER A 204 8.85 -19.13 2.37
C SER A 204 9.15 -17.75 1.77
N ASP A 205 10.44 -17.42 1.63
CA ASP A 205 10.89 -16.14 1.04
C ASP A 205 10.65 -16.04 -0.48
N THR A 206 10.25 -17.15 -1.11
CA THR A 206 9.97 -17.24 -2.55
C THR A 206 8.52 -16.96 -2.91
N GLU A 207 7.60 -16.95 -1.94
CA GLU A 207 6.20 -16.62 -2.19
C GLU A 207 5.93 -15.16 -1.82
N PRO A 208 5.37 -14.34 -2.73
CA PRO A 208 4.94 -12.99 -2.40
C PRO A 208 3.88 -13.08 -1.31
N VAL A 209 4.30 -12.68 -0.11
CA VAL A 209 3.55 -12.78 1.13
C VAL A 209 2.19 -12.09 1.02
N ILE A 210 2.12 -11.07 0.16
CA ILE A 210 0.90 -10.38 -0.27
C ILE A 210 0.95 -10.28 -1.80
N GLY A 211 0.71 -11.40 -2.48
CA GLY A 211 0.72 -11.44 -3.95
C GLY A 211 -0.51 -10.76 -4.61
N PRO A 212 -0.45 -10.54 -5.94
CA PRO A 212 -1.54 -9.93 -6.71
C PRO A 212 -2.89 -10.64 -6.54
N GLU A 213 -2.87 -11.97 -6.35
CA GLU A 213 -4.09 -12.74 -6.08
C GLU A 213 -4.73 -12.46 -4.73
N ALA A 214 -3.92 -12.25 -3.68
CA ALA A 214 -4.42 -11.94 -2.35
C ALA A 214 -4.98 -10.51 -2.32
N MET A 215 -4.27 -9.57 -2.95
CA MET A 215 -4.71 -8.18 -3.11
C MET A 215 -5.95 -8.05 -3.96
N GLY A 216 -6.01 -8.79 -5.08
CA GLY A 216 -7.15 -8.77 -5.99
C GLY A 216 -8.43 -9.39 -5.44
N ARG A 217 -8.41 -9.95 -4.22
CA ARG A 217 -9.60 -10.32 -3.44
C ARG A 217 -10.10 -9.14 -2.60
N VAL A 218 -9.19 -8.35 -2.03
CA VAL A 218 -9.52 -7.27 -1.10
C VAL A 218 -10.07 -6.01 -1.80
N SER A 219 -9.55 -5.69 -2.99
CA SER A 219 -9.83 -4.42 -3.66
C SER A 219 -11.15 -4.41 -4.40
N SER A 220 -11.72 -3.21 -4.56
CA SER A 220 -12.88 -3.03 -5.42
C SER A 220 -12.49 -2.67 -6.86
N THR A 221 -11.29 -2.10 -7.09
CA THR A 221 -10.78 -1.70 -8.41
C THR A 221 -9.66 -2.62 -8.92
N ALA A 222 -9.24 -2.41 -10.18
CA ALA A 222 -8.10 -3.06 -10.81
C ALA A 222 -6.72 -2.65 -10.25
N ARG A 223 -6.66 -1.65 -9.35
CA ARG A 223 -5.44 -1.12 -8.70
C ARG A 223 -4.38 -0.66 -9.71
N PRO A 224 -4.62 0.44 -10.42
CA PRO A 224 -3.62 0.97 -11.33
C PRO A 224 -2.34 1.35 -10.57
N ALA A 225 -1.20 1.17 -11.24
CA ALA A 225 0.06 1.71 -10.76
C ALA A 225 0.00 3.23 -10.74
N LEU A 226 0.73 3.86 -9.81
CA LEU A 226 0.80 5.32 -9.71
C LEU A 226 1.34 5.97 -10.99
N SER A 227 2.24 5.29 -11.70
CA SER A 227 2.73 5.73 -13.01
C SER A 227 1.61 5.81 -14.04
N VAL A 228 0.73 4.81 -14.12
CA VAL A 228 -0.40 4.78 -15.06
C VAL A 228 -1.36 5.94 -14.81
N LEU A 229 -1.67 6.23 -13.54
CA LEU A 229 -2.51 7.37 -13.18
C LEU A 229 -1.86 8.71 -13.54
N ARG A 230 -0.53 8.84 -13.35
CA ARG A 230 0.24 10.02 -13.75
C ARG A 230 0.25 10.21 -15.26
N ASP A 231 0.46 9.14 -16.00
CA ASP A 231 0.49 9.16 -17.46
C ASP A 231 -0.89 9.54 -18.02
N SER A 232 -1.96 8.98 -17.44
CA SER A 232 -3.34 9.34 -17.78
C SER A 232 -3.65 10.82 -17.46
N LEU A 233 -3.19 11.35 -16.32
CA LEU A 233 -3.33 12.78 -16.00
C LEU A 233 -2.55 13.66 -16.99
N SER A 234 -1.33 13.26 -17.36
CA SER A 234 -0.52 13.99 -18.35
C SER A 234 -1.18 13.98 -19.73
N LEU A 235 -1.87 12.89 -20.09
CA LEU A 235 -2.64 12.81 -21.33
C LEU A 235 -3.83 13.77 -21.31
N ALA A 236 -4.62 13.81 -20.23
CA ALA A 236 -5.72 14.77 -20.06
C ALA A 236 -5.24 16.22 -20.20
N GLN A 237 -4.11 16.55 -19.58
CA GLN A 237 -3.53 17.90 -19.64
C GLN A 237 -3.09 18.33 -21.05
N LYS A 238 -2.91 17.38 -21.98
CA LYS A 238 -2.57 17.65 -23.38
C LYS A 238 -3.80 17.76 -24.28
N LEU A 239 -4.97 17.33 -23.81
CA LEU A 239 -6.20 17.49 -24.56
C LEU A 239 -6.57 18.98 -24.65
N PRO A 240 -7.18 19.44 -25.75
CA PRO A 240 -7.63 20.82 -25.91
C PRO A 240 -8.83 21.16 -25.02
N VAL A 241 -9.47 20.14 -24.44
CA VAL A 241 -10.67 20.25 -23.61
C VAL A 241 -10.37 19.75 -22.21
N GLU A 242 -10.79 20.51 -21.22
CA GLU A 242 -10.73 20.12 -19.81
C GLU A 242 -11.88 19.16 -19.48
N SER A 243 -11.52 17.96 -19.02
CA SER A 243 -12.50 17.05 -18.41
C SER A 243 -12.76 17.46 -16.97
N LYS A 244 -14.02 17.33 -16.54
CA LYS A 244 -14.43 17.54 -15.14
C LYS A 244 -13.71 16.59 -14.15
N TYR A 245 -13.19 15.46 -14.63
CA TYR A 245 -12.49 14.47 -13.81
C TYR A 245 -11.00 14.74 -13.63
N GLU A 246 -10.43 15.66 -14.41
CA GLU A 246 -8.99 15.93 -14.40
C GLU A 246 -8.50 16.43 -13.03
N ALA A 247 -9.22 17.39 -12.43
CA ALA A 247 -8.87 17.93 -11.12
C ALA A 247 -8.98 16.88 -9.99
N GLU A 248 -10.00 16.01 -10.07
CA GLU A 248 -10.19 14.93 -9.10
C GLU A 248 -9.07 13.88 -9.19
N LEU A 249 -8.71 13.48 -10.42
CA LEU A 249 -7.59 12.57 -10.67
C LEU A 249 -6.28 13.21 -10.18
N GLY A 250 -6.02 14.48 -10.51
CA GLY A 250 -4.81 15.18 -10.08
C GLY A 250 -4.66 15.23 -8.56
N SER A 251 -5.75 15.54 -7.85
CA SER A 251 -5.78 15.52 -6.38
C SER A 251 -5.51 14.13 -5.81
N ALA A 252 -6.08 13.09 -6.40
CA ALA A 252 -5.84 11.70 -5.98
C ALA A 252 -4.39 11.28 -6.21
N VAL A 253 -3.82 11.58 -7.39
CA VAL A 253 -2.42 11.27 -7.74
C VAL A 253 -1.45 11.96 -6.78
N LEU A 254 -1.61 13.26 -6.53
CA LEU A 254 -0.77 14.01 -5.60
C LEU A 254 -0.83 13.41 -4.18
N THR A 255 -2.03 13.06 -3.72
CA THR A 255 -2.22 12.45 -2.39
C THR A 255 -1.50 11.09 -2.29
N LEU A 256 -1.57 10.27 -3.35
CA LEU A 256 -0.90 8.97 -3.41
C LEU A 256 0.62 9.11 -3.49
N GLU A 257 1.13 10.05 -4.27
CA GLU A 257 2.58 10.34 -4.36
C GLU A 257 3.13 10.74 -3.00
N LEU A 258 2.47 11.69 -2.33
CA LEU A 258 2.86 12.13 -1.00
C LEU A 258 2.83 10.97 0.00
N ALA A 259 1.74 10.18 0.01
CA ALA A 259 1.61 9.05 0.92
C ALA A 259 2.69 7.97 0.68
N THR A 260 2.96 7.63 -0.58
CA THR A 260 3.95 6.62 -0.95
C THR A 260 5.36 7.06 -0.58
N ALA A 261 5.78 8.27 -0.99
CA ALA A 261 7.10 8.80 -0.67
C ALA A 261 7.35 8.89 0.85
N SER A 262 6.32 9.28 1.59
CA SER A 262 6.39 9.40 3.06
C SER A 262 6.47 8.05 3.74
N SER A 263 5.74 7.06 3.22
CA SER A 263 5.82 5.69 3.71
C SER A 263 7.18 5.08 3.46
N ASP A 264 7.75 5.28 2.27
CA ASP A 264 9.08 4.79 1.94
C ASP A 264 10.13 5.37 2.89
N LEU A 265 10.11 6.69 3.12
CA LEU A 265 11.02 7.34 4.08
C LEU A 265 10.88 6.75 5.49
N LEU A 266 9.65 6.51 5.95
CA LEU A 266 9.38 5.96 7.27
C LEU A 266 9.84 4.51 7.40
N VAL A 267 9.58 3.70 6.39
CA VAL A 267 10.02 2.31 6.37
C VAL A 267 11.54 2.24 6.29
N ASP A 268 12.20 3.08 5.49
CA ASP A 268 13.67 3.15 5.45
C ASP A 268 14.28 3.61 6.77
N ARG A 269 13.63 4.54 7.47
CA ARG A 269 14.06 4.94 8.82
C ARG A 269 13.91 3.79 9.81
N HIS A 270 12.79 3.07 9.78
CA HIS A 270 12.55 1.90 10.62
C HIS A 270 13.55 0.77 10.34
N LEU A 271 13.75 0.40 9.06
CA LEU A 271 14.69 -0.66 8.68
C LEU A 271 16.13 -0.31 9.09
N ARG A 272 16.55 0.95 8.88
CA ARG A 272 17.85 1.44 9.36
C ARG A 272 17.93 1.38 10.88
N ALA A 273 16.92 1.84 11.62
CA ALA A 273 16.89 1.77 13.07
C ALA A 273 17.07 0.33 13.58
N MET A 274 16.42 -0.65 12.94
CA MET A 274 16.53 -2.07 13.28
C MET A 274 17.89 -2.70 12.94
N SER A 275 18.54 -2.22 11.89
CA SER A 275 19.92 -2.62 11.53
C SER A 275 20.98 -1.97 12.43
N SER A 276 20.71 -0.76 12.92
CA SER A 276 21.64 0.09 13.68
C SER A 276 21.73 -0.22 15.19
N ASP A 277 22.69 0.42 15.85
CA ASP A 277 23.09 0.22 17.25
C ASP A 277 22.34 1.04 18.30
N VAL A 278 21.17 1.60 17.99
CA VAL A 278 20.54 2.53 18.95
C VAL A 278 19.96 1.76 20.16
N ASN A 279 20.83 1.61 21.16
CA ASN A 279 20.62 1.27 22.56
C ASN A 279 19.89 -0.05 22.87
N LEU A 280 20.67 -1.03 23.34
CA LEU A 280 20.25 -2.09 24.28
C LEU A 280 19.50 -1.54 25.53
N ALA A 281 19.49 -0.21 25.72
CA ALA A 281 18.84 0.54 26.79
C ALA A 281 17.47 1.16 26.41
N GLY A 282 16.82 0.73 25.32
CA GLY A 282 15.36 0.88 25.20
C GLY A 282 14.81 2.17 24.59
N SER A 283 15.57 2.89 23.75
CA SER A 283 15.08 4.08 23.05
C SER A 283 15.41 3.99 21.55
N HIS A 284 14.65 3.17 20.81
CA HIS A 284 14.60 3.28 19.36
C HIS A 284 13.64 4.42 18.99
N THR A 285 14.07 5.68 19.13
CA THR A 285 13.24 6.86 18.81
C THR A 285 12.67 6.84 17.38
N ASP A 286 13.28 6.02 16.52
CA ASP A 286 13.08 5.99 15.08
C ASP A 286 12.39 4.70 14.60
N ALA A 287 12.23 3.69 15.48
CA ALA A 287 11.57 2.44 15.12
C ALA A 287 10.06 2.53 15.33
N LEU A 288 9.31 2.28 14.27
CA LEU A 288 7.86 2.15 14.36
C LEU A 288 7.45 0.93 15.21
N PRO A 289 6.53 1.11 16.19
CA PRO A 289 5.88 0.00 16.87
C PRO A 289 5.16 -0.94 15.91
N GLU A 290 5.05 -2.22 16.26
CA GLU A 290 4.37 -3.22 15.42
C GLU A 290 2.92 -2.82 15.09
N ALA A 291 2.22 -2.18 16.04
CA ALA A 291 0.86 -1.69 15.82
C ALA A 291 0.78 -0.67 14.67
N GLN A 292 1.76 0.25 14.59
CA GLN A 292 1.83 1.24 13.51
C GLN A 292 2.18 0.60 12.16
N LEU A 293 3.13 -0.34 12.14
CA LEU A 293 3.46 -1.09 10.92
C LEU A 293 2.27 -1.89 10.37
N ARG A 294 1.52 -2.56 11.26
CA ARG A 294 0.29 -3.28 10.89
C ARG A 294 -0.77 -2.34 10.33
N LEU A 295 -0.87 -1.13 10.87
CA LEU A 295 -1.82 -0.13 10.41
C LEU A 295 -1.48 0.42 9.03
N LEU A 296 -0.21 0.79 8.81
CA LEU A 296 0.28 1.18 7.50
C LEU A 296 0.08 0.06 6.48
N LEU A 297 0.28 -1.20 6.89
CA LEU A 297 0.05 -2.34 6.03
C LEU A 297 -1.43 -2.50 5.67
N ARG A 298 -2.35 -2.31 6.63
CA ARG A 298 -3.81 -2.29 6.35
C ARG A 298 -4.15 -1.23 5.33
N ALA A 299 -3.60 -0.03 5.48
CA ALA A 299 -3.84 1.07 4.56
C ALA A 299 -3.30 0.79 3.16
N ALA A 300 -2.08 0.24 3.05
CA ALA A 300 -1.48 -0.16 1.78
C ALA A 300 -2.28 -1.28 1.09
N ILE A 301 -2.76 -2.27 1.84
CA ILE A 301 -3.60 -3.37 1.33
C ILE A 301 -4.98 -2.88 0.89
N GLY A 302 -5.57 -1.96 1.64
CA GLY A 302 -6.89 -1.39 1.34
C GLY A 302 -6.87 -0.26 0.30
N CYS A 303 -5.69 0.16 -0.16
CA CYS A 303 -5.56 1.22 -1.15
C CYS A 303 -5.99 0.72 -2.53
N GLU A 304 -6.83 1.51 -3.21
CA GLU A 304 -7.32 1.22 -4.56
C GLU A 304 -6.28 1.56 -5.65
N ALA A 305 -5.04 1.83 -5.26
CA ALA A 305 -3.86 1.93 -6.11
C ALA A 305 -2.85 0.82 -5.77
N ASP A 306 -1.92 0.53 -6.68
CA ASP A 306 -0.88 -0.46 -6.42
C ASP A 306 0.14 0.02 -5.37
N CYS A 307 0.06 -0.56 -4.18
CA CYS A 307 0.99 -0.37 -3.06
C CYS A 307 1.69 -1.68 -2.66
N THR A 308 1.83 -2.64 -3.58
CA THR A 308 2.34 -3.99 -3.29
C THR A 308 3.78 -3.95 -2.77
N ALA A 309 4.67 -3.20 -3.42
CA ALA A 309 6.06 -3.04 -2.98
C ALA A 309 6.15 -2.47 -1.54
N LEU A 310 5.33 -1.47 -1.21
CA LEU A 310 5.27 -0.93 0.14
C LEU A 310 4.76 -1.97 1.15
N ALA A 311 3.70 -2.70 0.80
CA ALA A 311 3.15 -3.75 1.65
C ALA A 311 4.20 -4.83 1.98
N GLU A 312 4.99 -5.25 1.00
CA GLU A 312 6.11 -6.18 1.18
C GLU A 312 7.18 -5.61 2.11
N ARG A 313 7.57 -4.35 1.93
CA ARG A 313 8.54 -3.67 2.81
C ARG A 313 8.03 -3.54 4.26
N LEU A 314 6.74 -3.29 4.45
CA LEU A 314 6.11 -3.25 5.78
C LEU A 314 6.08 -4.63 6.44
N VAL A 315 5.82 -5.69 5.67
CA VAL A 315 5.93 -7.08 6.14
C VAL A 315 7.36 -7.39 6.57
N LEU A 316 8.35 -7.01 5.75
CA LEU A 316 9.76 -7.16 6.08
C LEU A 316 10.11 -6.44 7.38
N GLY A 317 9.70 -5.18 7.53
CA GLY A 317 9.90 -4.40 8.76
C GLY A 317 9.32 -5.08 10.00
N MET A 318 8.10 -5.61 9.93
CA MET A 318 7.51 -6.35 11.06
C MET A 318 8.25 -7.66 11.38
N ARG A 319 8.69 -8.41 10.36
CA ARG A 319 9.48 -9.62 10.57
C ARG A 319 10.82 -9.28 11.24
N LEU A 320 11.46 -8.22 10.79
CA LEU A 320 12.70 -7.70 11.35
C LEU A 320 12.53 -7.24 12.82
N LEU A 321 11.46 -6.51 13.13
CA LEU A 321 11.13 -6.09 14.49
C LEU A 321 10.98 -7.30 15.44
N ARG A 322 10.24 -8.34 15.00
CA ARG A 322 10.05 -9.56 15.79
C ARG A 322 11.34 -10.38 15.93
N TRP A 323 12.13 -10.47 14.87
CA TRP A 323 13.44 -11.11 14.92
C TRP A 323 14.33 -10.38 15.93
N ARG A 324 14.39 -9.05 15.85
CA ARG A 324 15.19 -8.21 16.74
C ARG A 324 14.80 -8.40 18.20
N ALA A 325 13.51 -8.38 18.52
CA ALA A 325 13.02 -8.64 19.88
C ALA A 325 13.47 -10.01 20.44
N LYS A 326 13.48 -11.07 19.60
CA LYS A 326 14.00 -12.38 20.01
C LYS A 326 15.50 -12.34 20.27
N VAL A 327 16.26 -11.69 19.40
CA VAL A 327 17.71 -11.57 19.51
C VAL A 327 18.10 -10.76 20.74
N ASP A 328 17.47 -9.61 20.96
CA ASP A 328 17.74 -8.76 22.12
C ASP A 328 17.43 -9.51 23.43
N ALA A 329 16.34 -10.29 23.49
CA ALA A 329 16.02 -11.13 24.65
C ALA A 329 17.06 -12.24 24.92
N ILE A 330 17.86 -12.63 23.93
CA ILE A 330 18.97 -13.58 24.08
C ILE A 330 20.25 -12.84 24.48
N LEU A 331 20.52 -11.69 23.86
CA LEU A 331 21.75 -10.91 24.09
C LEU A 331 21.75 -10.20 25.45
N GLN A 332 20.59 -9.72 25.92
CA GLN A 332 20.45 -9.05 27.22
C GLN A 332 20.68 -9.97 28.43
N ARG A 333 20.69 -11.29 28.25
CA ARG A 333 20.92 -12.26 29.34
C ARG A 333 22.37 -12.32 29.84
N GLY A 334 23.30 -11.60 29.20
CA GLY A 334 24.67 -11.45 29.70
C GLY A 334 25.40 -12.78 29.92
N GLU A 335 25.81 -13.04 31.17
CA GLU A 335 26.56 -14.21 31.62
C GLU A 335 25.69 -15.39 32.11
N GLU A 336 24.35 -15.27 32.02
CA GLU A 336 23.48 -16.39 32.36
C GLU A 336 23.65 -17.55 31.37
N PRO A 337 23.49 -18.81 31.82
CA PRO A 337 23.56 -19.96 30.93
C PRO A 337 22.51 -19.84 29.83
N ALA A 338 22.98 -19.89 28.58
CA ALA A 338 22.17 -19.73 27.40
C ALA A 338 21.10 -20.83 27.34
N THR A 339 19.85 -20.41 27.25
CA THR A 339 18.71 -21.33 27.09
C THR A 339 18.51 -21.78 25.64
N ILE A 340 19.21 -21.14 24.69
CA ILE A 340 19.10 -21.42 23.27
C ILE A 340 20.09 -22.50 22.84
N ASN A 341 19.63 -23.51 22.09
CA ASN A 341 20.49 -24.53 21.54
C ASN A 341 21.17 -24.08 20.23
N VAL A 342 22.23 -24.79 19.83
CA VAL A 342 23.06 -24.48 18.65
C VAL A 342 22.24 -24.41 17.34
N ASP A 343 21.26 -25.30 17.17
CA ASP A 343 20.40 -25.33 15.98
C ASP A 343 19.46 -24.13 15.90
N SER A 344 18.96 -23.66 17.05
CA SER A 344 18.11 -22.47 17.13
C SER A 344 18.93 -21.20 16.92
N LEU A 345 20.16 -21.15 17.43
CA LEU A 345 21.10 -20.06 17.16
C LEU A 345 21.45 -19.98 15.65
N SER A 346 21.75 -21.13 15.04
CA SER A 346 22.00 -21.24 13.59
C SER A 346 20.77 -20.86 12.75
N ARG A 347 19.55 -21.16 13.24
CA ARG A 347 18.30 -20.71 12.62
C ARG A 347 18.15 -19.19 12.70
N LEU A 348 18.35 -18.57 13.87
CA LEU A 348 18.24 -17.12 14.01
C LEU A 348 19.22 -16.34 13.12
N ILE A 349 20.43 -16.87 12.91
CA ILE A 349 21.40 -16.26 12.00
C ILE A 349 20.91 -16.35 10.55
N ARG A 350 20.41 -17.51 10.13
CA ARG A 350 19.81 -17.68 8.79
C ARG A 350 18.59 -16.79 8.58
N ASP A 351 17.71 -16.71 9.58
CA ASP A 351 16.54 -15.83 9.56
C ASP A 351 16.97 -14.36 9.42
N GLY A 352 18.01 -13.94 10.16
CA GLY A 352 18.55 -12.58 10.04
C GLY A 352 19.10 -12.29 8.63
N ALA A 353 19.86 -13.22 8.06
CA ALA A 353 20.36 -13.11 6.69
C ALA A 353 19.23 -13.06 5.64
N ALA A 354 18.19 -13.88 5.82
CA ALA A 354 17.01 -13.87 4.94
C ALA A 354 16.24 -12.53 5.00
N LEU A 355 16.33 -11.81 6.12
CA LEU A 355 15.77 -10.46 6.27
C LEU A 355 16.67 -9.36 5.65
N GLY A 356 17.71 -9.73 4.92
CA GLY A 356 18.63 -8.80 4.26
C GLY A 356 19.70 -8.21 5.18
N LEU A 357 19.88 -8.75 6.39
CA LEU A 357 20.94 -8.32 7.30
C LEU A 357 22.25 -9.01 6.95
N THR A 358 23.35 -8.27 7.01
CA THR A 358 24.71 -8.82 6.93
C THR A 358 25.41 -8.73 8.28
N ALA A 359 26.36 -9.62 8.56
CA ALA A 359 27.16 -9.53 9.78
C ALA A 359 28.12 -8.31 9.80
N ALA A 360 28.35 -7.69 8.64
CA ALA A 360 29.13 -6.45 8.54
C ALA A 360 28.31 -5.25 9.04
N ASP A 361 27.03 -5.21 8.70
CA ASP A 361 26.16 -4.05 8.89
C ASP A 361 25.25 -4.17 10.13
N CYS A 362 25.12 -5.38 10.70
CA CYS A 362 24.25 -5.66 11.84
C CYS A 362 25.02 -6.27 13.02
N LYS A 363 25.26 -5.47 14.07
CA LYS A 363 25.96 -5.92 15.30
C LYS A 363 25.30 -7.12 15.99
N PRO A 364 23.96 -7.20 16.17
CA PRO A 364 23.35 -8.39 16.74
C PRO A 364 23.64 -9.65 15.94
N LEU A 365 23.59 -9.58 14.61
CA LEU A 365 23.89 -10.73 13.75
C LEU A 365 25.36 -11.12 13.86
N LYS A 366 26.27 -10.15 13.94
CA LYS A 366 27.69 -10.36 14.20
C LYS A 366 27.92 -11.07 15.54
N GLU A 367 27.24 -10.63 16.60
CA GLU A 367 27.36 -11.21 17.93
C GLU A 367 26.80 -12.64 18.00
N LEU A 368 25.64 -12.90 17.38
CA LEU A 368 25.12 -14.27 17.27
C LEU A 368 26.08 -15.18 16.50
N SER A 369 26.67 -14.69 15.40
CA SER A 369 27.64 -15.43 14.60
C SER A 369 28.89 -15.76 15.43
N ARG A 370 29.42 -14.79 16.18
CA ARG A 370 30.54 -14.97 17.11
C ARG A 370 30.24 -16.02 18.19
N ARG A 371 29.03 -16.00 18.77
CA ARG A 371 28.58 -17.00 19.76
C ARG A 371 28.52 -18.40 19.14
N LEU A 372 28.00 -18.52 17.92
CA LEU A 372 27.92 -19.79 17.20
C LEU A 372 29.30 -20.35 16.87
N GLU A 373 30.23 -19.51 16.40
CA GLU A 373 31.63 -19.88 16.15
C GLU A 373 32.30 -20.38 17.43
N THR A 374 32.15 -19.65 18.54
CA THR A 374 32.70 -20.05 19.85
C THR A 374 32.23 -21.44 20.27
N VAL A 375 30.94 -21.76 20.06
CA VAL A 375 30.38 -23.07 20.39
C VAL A 375 30.92 -24.15 19.44
N ARG A 376 31.02 -23.87 18.14
CA ARG A 376 31.55 -24.81 17.14
C ARG A 376 33.02 -25.14 17.38
N ASP A 377 33.83 -24.14 17.70
CA ASP A 377 35.25 -24.31 18.00
C ASP A 377 35.45 -25.18 19.25
N TRP A 378 34.64 -24.96 20.28
CA TRP A 378 34.65 -25.80 21.47
C TRP A 378 34.21 -27.24 21.19
N MET A 379 33.14 -27.45 20.40
CA MET A 379 32.72 -28.80 19.99
C MET A 379 33.82 -29.52 19.19
N ALA A 380 34.57 -28.81 18.35
CA ALA A 380 35.71 -29.36 17.62
C ALA A 380 36.88 -29.70 18.57
N LEU A 381 37.16 -28.85 19.57
CA LEU A 381 38.13 -29.14 20.62
C LEU A 381 37.73 -30.39 21.43
N ALA A 382 36.45 -30.50 21.81
CA ALA A 382 35.90 -31.64 22.53
C ALA A 382 36.09 -32.95 21.76
N ARG A 383 35.73 -32.97 20.47
CA ARG A 383 35.91 -34.13 19.60
C ARG A 383 37.37 -34.55 19.49
N ARG A 384 38.29 -33.59 19.35
CA ARG A 384 39.75 -33.88 19.29
C ARG A 384 40.28 -34.44 20.60
N ALA A 385 39.91 -33.85 21.73
CA ALA A 385 40.35 -34.31 23.05
C ALA A 385 39.82 -35.71 23.39
N LEU A 386 38.59 -36.04 22.99
CA LEU A 386 38.00 -37.38 23.17
C LEU A 386 38.58 -38.43 22.21
N ALA A 387 39.08 -38.02 21.05
CA ALA A 387 39.69 -38.91 20.07
C ALA A 387 41.13 -39.32 20.45
N SER A 388 41.87 -38.48 21.20
CA SER A 388 43.19 -38.86 21.72
C SER A 388 43.05 -39.92 22.81
N ARG A 389 43.66 -41.10 22.63
CA ARG A 389 43.79 -42.13 23.66
C ARG A 389 45.27 -42.34 24.05
N PRO A 390 45.64 -42.19 25.33
CA PRO A 390 44.83 -41.65 26.42
C PRO A 390 44.56 -40.14 26.24
N PRO A 391 43.44 -39.61 26.74
CA PRO A 391 43.15 -38.18 26.65
C PRO A 391 44.20 -37.41 27.47
N HIS A 392 44.86 -36.45 26.83
CA HIS A 392 45.90 -35.65 27.48
C HIS A 392 45.26 -34.77 28.56
N GLU A 393 45.72 -34.86 29.81
CA GLU A 393 45.12 -34.16 30.96
C GLU A 393 45.02 -32.63 30.74
N GLU A 394 46.04 -32.06 30.10
CA GLU A 394 46.06 -30.64 29.73
C GLU A 394 44.95 -30.27 28.74
N ALA A 395 44.66 -31.14 27.76
CA ALA A 395 43.60 -30.90 26.78
C ALA A 395 42.20 -30.92 27.43
N LEU A 396 42.00 -31.76 28.45
CA LEU A 396 40.76 -31.79 29.25
C LEU A 396 40.61 -30.53 30.12
N ARG A 397 41.70 -30.01 30.70
CA ARG A 397 41.67 -28.74 31.45
C ARG A 397 41.33 -27.55 30.55
N THR A 398 41.94 -27.46 29.36
CA THR A 398 41.62 -26.42 28.37
C THR A 398 40.16 -26.50 27.92
N LEU A 399 39.65 -27.71 27.67
CA LEU A 399 38.25 -27.96 27.32
C LEU A 399 37.27 -27.45 28.40
N LEU A 400 37.52 -27.80 29.67
CA LEU A 400 36.68 -27.40 30.79
C LEU A 400 36.71 -25.89 31.04
N ALA A 401 37.88 -25.27 30.87
CA ALA A 401 38.03 -23.82 30.98
C ALA A 401 37.25 -23.08 29.88
N ALA A 402 37.36 -23.55 28.64
CA ALA A 402 36.63 -22.99 27.49
C ALA A 402 35.11 -23.24 27.59
N GLY A 403 34.68 -24.36 28.21
CA GLY A 403 33.27 -24.70 28.40
C GLY A 403 32.47 -23.69 29.23
N ARG A 404 33.13 -22.91 30.11
CA ARG A 404 32.48 -21.82 30.86
C ARG A 404 31.95 -20.71 29.94
N HIS A 405 32.72 -20.34 28.92
CA HIS A 405 32.31 -19.33 27.93
C HIS A 405 31.24 -19.85 26.97
N VAL A 406 31.25 -21.15 26.67
CA VAL A 406 30.23 -21.81 25.83
C VAL A 406 28.86 -21.86 26.51
N ARG A 407 28.82 -22.09 27.83
CA ARG A 407 27.56 -22.11 28.59
C ARG A 407 26.79 -20.80 28.47
N CYS A 408 27.47 -19.67 28.31
CA CYS A 408 26.83 -18.36 28.11
C CYS A 408 26.48 -18.09 26.62
N ALA A 409 27.06 -18.85 25.69
CA ALA A 409 26.89 -18.68 24.25
C ALA A 409 25.73 -19.52 23.68
N ALA A 410 25.64 -20.80 24.04
CA ALA A 410 24.53 -21.69 23.68
C ALA A 410 24.47 -22.93 24.59
N LYS A 411 23.29 -23.54 24.71
CA LYS A 411 23.12 -24.87 25.28
C LYS A 411 23.69 -25.91 24.32
N VAL A 412 24.62 -26.72 24.81
CA VAL A 412 25.20 -27.89 24.13
C VAL A 412 24.81 -29.11 24.96
N ASP A 413 24.24 -30.12 24.30
CA ASP A 413 23.78 -31.37 24.94
C ASP A 413 24.94 -32.32 25.28
#